data_AF-A0A5N9HZH4-F1
#
_entry.id   AF-A0A5N9HZH4-F1
#
_cell.length_a   1.000
_cell.length_b   1.000
_cell.length_c   1.000
_cell.angle_alpha   90.00
_cell.angle_beta   90.00
_cell.angle_gamma   90.00
#
_symmetry.space_group_name_H-M   'P 1'
#
loop_
_entity.id
_entity.type
_entity.pdbx_description
1 polymer ?
#
loop_
_entity_poly.entity_id
_entity_poly.type
_entity_poly.pdbx_seq_one_letter_code
_entity_poly.pdbx_strand_id
1 'polypeptide(L)'
;SSGLEVLVRINRPWRLALRDIEASVSEGVTALALPKVPDPGYVCAVSEILEELEVERGLDLGHTRLVVMIETPQAYFQAREIASASSRVVGMTLGQEDFALETGMLPEPEGLFTPAVQIMLAARAAGVLPLGFVGSIAEYRDEEKFRSRIRQARRLGFVGSFCIHPLQVNVLNEEMMPTEGELTRARAIVAAYDEAKGQGRGSIEFEGKMLDEPIVRRATQLLTLAERLQRI
;
A
#
# COMPACT_ATOMS: atom_id res chain seq x y z
N SER A 1 -3.99 4.32 -23.85
CA SER A 1 -3.98 4.72 -22.43
C SER A 1 -2.63 5.34 -22.10
N SER A 2 -2.57 6.33 -21.21
CA SER A 2 -1.34 7.05 -20.84
C SER A 2 -0.39 6.26 -19.93
N GLY A 3 -0.43 4.92 -19.98
CA GLY A 3 0.35 4.03 -19.10
C GLY A 3 -0.11 3.98 -17.63
N LEU A 4 -1.16 4.72 -17.24
CA LEU A 4 -1.68 4.74 -15.87
C LEU A 4 -2.67 3.60 -15.61
N GLU A 5 -2.52 2.96 -14.45
CA GLU A 5 -3.50 2.02 -13.91
C GLU A 5 -4.72 2.79 -13.39
N VAL A 6 -5.92 2.30 -13.69
CA VAL A 6 -7.18 2.94 -13.30
C VAL A 6 -7.84 2.14 -12.19
N LEU A 7 -8.14 2.82 -11.08
CA LEU A 7 -8.90 2.27 -9.96
C LEU A 7 -10.29 2.90 -9.86
N VAL A 8 -11.29 2.08 -9.55
CA VAL A 8 -12.64 2.56 -9.22
C VAL A 8 -12.99 2.16 -7.78
N ARG A 9 -13.33 3.13 -6.93
CA ARG A 9 -13.91 2.83 -5.61
C ARG A 9 -15.40 2.56 -5.76
N ILE A 10 -15.82 1.33 -5.48
CA ILE A 10 -17.25 0.97 -5.52
C ILE A 10 -17.97 1.50 -4.28
N ASN A 11 -19.30 1.52 -4.31
CA ASN A 11 -20.12 1.91 -3.18
C ASN A 11 -20.47 0.73 -2.25
N ARG A 12 -21.08 1.06 -1.12
CA ARG A 12 -21.78 0.15 -0.19
C ARG A 12 -23.17 0.73 0.09
N PRO A 13 -24.21 -0.10 0.36
CA PRO A 13 -24.21 -1.56 0.55
C PRO A 13 -24.28 -2.36 -0.78
N TRP A 14 -24.43 -3.69 -0.68
CA TRP A 14 -24.37 -4.65 -1.80
C TRP A 14 -25.15 -4.25 -3.06
N ARG A 15 -26.37 -3.72 -2.92
CA ARG A 15 -27.17 -3.32 -4.08
C ARG A 15 -26.52 -2.21 -4.92
N LEU A 16 -25.76 -1.32 -4.29
CA LEU A 16 -24.97 -0.30 -5.00
C LEU A 16 -23.66 -0.89 -5.48
N ALA A 17 -22.98 -1.65 -4.61
CA ALA A 17 -21.72 -2.33 -4.92
C ALA A 17 -21.82 -3.17 -6.20
N LEU A 18 -22.86 -3.98 -6.35
CA LEU A 18 -23.07 -4.83 -7.53
C LEU A 18 -23.19 -4.01 -8.81
N ARG A 19 -23.97 -2.92 -8.79
CA ARG A 19 -24.13 -2.04 -9.96
C ARG A 19 -22.81 -1.40 -10.35
N ASP A 20 -22.01 -0.99 -9.37
CA ASP A 20 -20.71 -0.40 -9.63
C ASP A 20 -19.71 -1.44 -10.16
N ILE A 21 -19.70 -2.65 -9.60
CA ILE A 21 -18.87 -3.78 -10.07
C ILE A 21 -19.22 -4.08 -11.53
N GLU A 22 -20.51 -4.30 -11.83
CA GLU A 22 -21.00 -4.54 -13.20
C GLU A 22 -20.64 -3.39 -14.14
N ALA A 23 -20.69 -2.13 -13.71
CA ALA A 23 -20.33 -1.00 -14.55
C ALA A 23 -18.81 -0.86 -14.76
N SER A 24 -17.99 -1.31 -13.80
CA SER A 24 -16.56 -0.96 -13.74
C SER A 24 -15.64 -2.03 -14.33
N VAL A 25 -16.03 -3.31 -14.34
CA VAL A 25 -15.16 -4.40 -14.87
C VAL A 25 -14.94 -4.21 -16.37
N SER A 26 -13.76 -3.75 -16.78
CA SER A 26 -13.46 -3.51 -18.19
C SER A 26 -11.96 -3.57 -18.42
N GLU A 27 -11.55 -3.67 -19.68
CA GLU A 27 -10.13 -3.63 -20.07
C GLU A 27 -9.41 -2.39 -19.50
N GLY A 28 -10.11 -1.25 -19.43
CA GLY A 28 -9.56 0.01 -18.95
C GLY A 28 -9.49 0.18 -17.43
N VAL A 29 -10.08 -0.73 -16.63
CA VAL A 29 -10.09 -0.65 -15.15
C VAL A 29 -9.28 -1.79 -14.58
N THR A 30 -8.19 -1.45 -13.89
CA THR A 30 -7.19 -2.40 -13.39
C THR A 30 -7.56 -2.94 -12.01
N ALA A 31 -8.23 -2.15 -11.17
CA ALA A 31 -8.64 -2.62 -9.85
C ALA A 31 -9.88 -1.90 -9.29
N LEU A 32 -10.52 -2.55 -8.33
CA LEU A 32 -11.58 -1.96 -7.51
C LEU A 32 -11.07 -1.67 -6.10
N ALA A 33 -11.36 -0.48 -5.59
CA ALA A 33 -11.21 -0.18 -4.16
C ALA A 33 -12.52 -0.55 -3.44
N LEU A 34 -12.42 -1.44 -2.45
CA LEU A 34 -13.54 -1.94 -1.67
C LEU A 34 -13.63 -1.16 -0.34
N PRO A 35 -14.58 -0.22 -0.18
CA PRO A 35 -14.81 0.44 1.09
C PRO A 35 -15.58 -0.47 2.05
N LYS A 36 -15.41 -0.23 3.35
CA LYS A 36 -16.15 -0.84 4.46
C LYS A 36 -16.20 -2.35 4.36
N VAL A 37 -15.04 -2.97 4.08
CA VAL A 37 -14.90 -4.42 4.05
C VAL A 37 -15.19 -4.94 5.45
N PRO A 38 -16.23 -5.76 5.66
CA PRO A 38 -16.60 -6.23 6.99
C PRO A 38 -15.76 -7.43 7.46
N ASP A 39 -15.39 -8.30 6.53
CA ASP A 39 -14.79 -9.61 6.79
C ASP A 39 -14.20 -10.21 5.49
N PRO A 40 -13.43 -11.31 5.58
CA PRO A 40 -12.84 -11.99 4.42
C PRO A 40 -13.89 -12.55 3.44
N GLY A 41 -15.06 -12.98 3.93
CA GLY A 41 -16.11 -13.56 3.10
C GLY A 41 -16.66 -12.56 2.07
N TYR A 42 -16.73 -11.28 2.44
CA TYR A 42 -17.06 -10.21 1.50
C TYR A 42 -16.08 -10.14 0.32
N VAL A 43 -14.77 -10.28 0.58
CA VAL A 43 -13.74 -10.24 -0.48
C VAL A 43 -13.85 -11.45 -1.40
N CYS A 44 -14.11 -12.64 -0.84
CA CYS A 44 -14.35 -13.85 -1.63
C CYS A 44 -15.57 -13.70 -2.54
N ALA A 45 -16.69 -13.20 -2.00
CA ALA A 45 -17.92 -12.99 -2.76
C ALA A 45 -17.73 -11.99 -3.91
N VAL A 46 -17.03 -10.87 -3.67
CA VAL A 46 -16.66 -9.94 -4.76
C VAL A 46 -15.75 -10.63 -5.79
N SER A 47 -14.80 -11.45 -5.36
CA SER A 47 -13.88 -12.14 -6.28
C SER A 47 -14.60 -13.12 -7.21
N GLU A 48 -15.59 -13.86 -6.71
CA GLU A 48 -16.43 -14.77 -7.51
C GLU A 48 -17.21 -14.01 -8.59
N ILE A 49 -17.85 -12.89 -8.21
CA ILE A 49 -18.56 -12.02 -9.17
C ILE A 49 -17.59 -11.47 -10.24
N LEU A 50 -16.37 -11.09 -9.85
CA LEU A 50 -15.37 -10.61 -10.80
C LEU A 50 -14.94 -11.69 -11.79
N GLU A 51 -14.80 -12.95 -11.36
CA GLU A 51 -14.47 -14.06 -12.25
C GLU A 51 -15.56 -14.28 -13.31
N GLU A 52 -16.83 -14.26 -12.91
CA GLU A 52 -17.96 -14.36 -13.84
C GLU A 52 -17.95 -13.22 -14.87
N LEU A 53 -17.82 -11.98 -14.41
CA LEU A 53 -17.80 -10.80 -15.27
C LEU A 53 -16.59 -10.75 -16.21
N GLU A 54 -15.42 -11.23 -15.77
CA GLU A 54 -14.24 -11.33 -16.62
C GLU A 54 -14.47 -12.32 -17.76
N VAL A 55 -15.04 -13.50 -17.47
CA VAL A 55 -15.39 -14.50 -18.50
C VAL A 55 -16.41 -13.94 -19.48
N GLU A 56 -17.48 -13.31 -18.98
CA GLU A 56 -18.52 -12.70 -19.82
C GLU A 56 -17.98 -11.61 -20.75
N ARG A 57 -16.94 -10.89 -20.31
CA ARG A 57 -16.34 -9.77 -21.04
C ARG A 57 -15.10 -10.17 -21.85
N GLY A 58 -14.71 -11.45 -21.83
CA GLY A 58 -13.52 -11.94 -22.51
C GLY A 58 -12.20 -11.37 -21.96
N LEU A 59 -12.16 -11.06 -20.67
CA LEU A 59 -10.96 -10.62 -19.95
C LEU A 59 -10.23 -11.84 -19.36
N ASP A 60 -8.93 -11.70 -19.14
CA ASP A 60 -8.15 -12.72 -18.44
C ASP A 60 -8.64 -12.88 -16.99
N LEU A 61 -8.72 -14.13 -16.52
CA LEU A 61 -9.06 -14.41 -15.14
C LEU A 61 -8.02 -13.78 -14.19
N GLY A 62 -8.50 -12.98 -13.26
CA GLY A 62 -7.66 -12.22 -12.34
C GLY A 62 -7.31 -10.82 -12.84
N HIS A 63 -7.83 -10.38 -13.99
CA HIS A 63 -7.58 -9.04 -14.55
C HIS A 63 -7.86 -7.92 -13.54
N THR A 64 -9.09 -7.87 -13.00
CA THR A 64 -9.50 -6.85 -12.04
C THR A 64 -8.99 -7.21 -10.63
N ARG A 65 -8.03 -6.42 -10.15
CA ARG A 65 -7.46 -6.52 -8.80
C ARG A 65 -8.32 -5.81 -7.76
N LEU A 66 -7.98 -5.97 -6.49
CA LEU A 66 -8.69 -5.42 -5.34
C LEU A 66 -7.76 -4.65 -4.42
N VAL A 67 -8.21 -3.47 -3.98
CA VAL A 67 -7.63 -2.75 -2.84
C VAL A 67 -8.67 -2.69 -1.73
N VAL A 68 -8.37 -3.24 -0.57
CA VAL A 68 -9.33 -3.34 0.54
C VAL A 68 -9.13 -2.19 1.54
N MET A 69 -10.23 -1.59 1.96
CA MET A 69 -10.23 -0.49 2.94
C MET A 69 -10.77 -1.00 4.28
N ILE A 70 -9.91 -0.95 5.29
CA ILE A 70 -10.26 -1.30 6.67
C ILE A 70 -10.74 -0.05 7.37
N GLU A 71 -12.02 -0.05 7.74
CA GLU A 71 -12.74 1.16 8.18
C GLU A 71 -13.55 0.92 9.46
N THR A 72 -13.51 -0.29 10.03
CA THR A 72 -14.25 -0.65 11.24
C THR A 72 -13.37 -1.47 12.20
N PRO A 73 -13.66 -1.46 13.53
CA PRO A 73 -12.95 -2.30 14.50
C PRO A 73 -13.04 -3.79 14.20
N GLN A 74 -14.20 -4.26 13.72
CA GLN A 74 -14.40 -5.67 13.37
C GLN A 74 -13.46 -6.11 12.24
N ALA A 75 -13.33 -5.28 11.21
CA ALA A 75 -12.43 -5.53 10.09
C ALA A 75 -10.96 -5.42 10.50
N TYR A 76 -10.64 -4.49 11.39
CA TYR A 76 -9.29 -4.31 11.94
C TYR A 76 -8.75 -5.58 12.60
N PHE A 77 -9.55 -6.27 13.41
CA PHE A 77 -9.13 -7.52 14.06
C PHE A 77 -9.02 -8.72 13.10
N GLN A 78 -9.46 -8.57 11.85
CA GLN A 78 -9.40 -9.59 10.79
C GLN A 78 -8.59 -9.11 9.58
N ALA A 79 -7.78 -8.06 9.74
CA ALA A 79 -7.15 -7.39 8.61
C ALA A 79 -6.25 -8.33 7.80
N ARG A 80 -5.51 -9.22 8.44
CA ARG A 80 -4.63 -10.17 7.73
C ARG A 80 -5.44 -11.17 6.91
N GLU A 81 -6.53 -11.68 7.46
CA GLU A 81 -7.44 -12.61 6.80
C GLU A 81 -8.13 -11.94 5.62
N ILE A 82 -8.58 -10.68 5.78
CA ILE A 82 -9.14 -9.87 4.71
C ILE A 82 -8.11 -9.67 3.59
N ALA A 83 -6.87 -9.33 3.94
CA ALA A 83 -5.79 -9.13 2.98
C ALA A 83 -5.43 -10.40 2.19
N SER A 84 -5.61 -11.58 2.80
CA SER A 84 -5.25 -12.89 2.22
C SER A 84 -6.45 -13.62 1.62
N ALA A 85 -7.65 -13.03 1.65
CA ALA A 85 -8.89 -13.69 1.27
C ALA A 85 -8.96 -14.05 -0.22
N SER A 86 -8.21 -13.34 -1.07
CA SER A 86 -8.20 -13.55 -2.51
C SER A 86 -6.86 -13.12 -3.08
N SER A 87 -6.37 -13.84 -4.09
CA SER A 87 -5.16 -13.48 -4.85
C SER A 87 -5.33 -12.19 -5.66
N ARG A 88 -6.57 -11.70 -5.79
CA ARG A 88 -6.88 -10.39 -6.38
C ARG A 88 -6.48 -9.22 -5.47
N VAL A 89 -6.37 -9.43 -4.15
CA VAL A 89 -6.01 -8.34 -3.24
C VAL A 89 -4.55 -7.96 -3.45
N VAL A 90 -4.32 -6.75 -3.92
CA VAL A 90 -2.98 -6.20 -4.19
C VAL A 90 -2.59 -5.11 -3.20
N GLY A 91 -3.56 -4.51 -2.51
CA GLY A 91 -3.29 -3.44 -1.55
C GLY A 91 -4.32 -3.39 -0.43
N MET A 92 -3.90 -2.80 0.68
CA MET A 92 -4.72 -2.60 1.87
C MET A 92 -4.45 -1.23 2.47
N THR A 93 -5.50 -0.55 2.93
CA THR A 93 -5.42 0.75 3.59
C THR A 93 -6.33 0.82 4.82
N LEU A 94 -5.99 1.70 5.75
CA LEU A 94 -6.88 2.13 6.82
C LEU A 94 -7.65 3.37 6.35
N GLY A 95 -8.99 3.33 6.33
CA GLY A 95 -9.79 4.53 6.15
C GLY A 95 -9.89 5.30 7.47
N GLN A 96 -9.00 6.28 7.64
CA GLN A 96 -8.74 6.96 8.91
C GLN A 96 -9.99 7.62 9.51
N GLU A 97 -10.81 8.27 8.69
CA GLU A 97 -12.00 9.01 9.12
C GLU A 97 -13.12 8.08 9.59
N ASP A 98 -13.49 7.10 8.75
CA ASP A 98 -14.54 6.12 9.10
C ASP A 98 -14.09 5.26 10.29
N PHE A 99 -12.81 4.84 10.35
CA PHE A 99 -12.31 4.08 11.49
C PHE A 99 -12.36 4.89 12.79
N ALA A 100 -11.96 6.17 12.76
CA ALA A 100 -12.03 7.04 13.93
C ALA A 100 -13.48 7.23 14.42
N LEU A 101 -14.41 7.42 13.47
CA LEU A 101 -15.85 7.52 13.76
C LEU A 101 -16.36 6.24 14.45
N GLU A 102 -16.06 5.07 13.89
CA GLU A 102 -16.52 3.77 14.42
C GLU A 102 -15.92 3.41 15.78
N THR A 103 -14.73 3.91 16.11
CA THR A 103 -14.12 3.73 17.44
C THR A 103 -14.48 4.84 18.44
N GLY A 104 -15.16 5.91 18.01
CA GLY A 104 -15.45 7.07 18.85
C GLY A 104 -14.22 7.91 19.22
N MET A 105 -13.19 7.93 18.37
CA MET A 105 -11.98 8.75 18.57
C MET A 105 -11.92 9.89 17.55
N LEU A 106 -11.00 10.84 17.79
CA LEU A 106 -10.67 11.85 16.78
C LEU A 106 -9.66 11.27 15.77
N PRO A 107 -9.69 11.68 14.48
CA PRO A 107 -8.78 11.22 13.43
C PRO A 107 -7.38 11.85 13.57
N GLU A 108 -6.82 11.80 14.78
CA GLU A 108 -5.55 12.41 15.14
C GLU A 108 -4.40 11.39 15.14
N PRO A 109 -3.15 11.84 14.93
CA PRO A 109 -2.01 10.93 14.84
C PRO A 109 -1.81 10.02 16.06
N GLU A 110 -2.11 10.50 17.27
CA GLU A 110 -1.95 9.73 18.50
C GLU A 110 -2.83 8.47 18.51
N GLY A 111 -4.14 8.63 18.26
CA GLY A 111 -5.07 7.51 18.19
C GLY A 111 -4.88 6.62 16.96
N LEU A 112 -4.52 7.23 15.81
CA LEU A 112 -4.38 6.51 14.55
C LEU A 112 -3.03 5.78 14.37
N PHE A 113 -2.02 6.05 15.20
CA PHE A 113 -0.69 5.44 15.04
C PHE A 113 -0.74 3.91 15.12
N THR A 114 -1.31 3.39 16.21
CA THR A 114 -1.43 1.94 16.43
C THR A 114 -2.24 1.25 15.32
N PRO A 115 -3.47 1.67 14.98
CA PRO A 115 -4.24 0.98 13.96
C PRO A 115 -3.57 1.07 12.58
N ALA A 116 -3.01 2.22 12.19
CA ALA A 116 -2.34 2.35 10.90
C ALA A 116 -1.12 1.40 10.78
N VAL A 117 -0.28 1.32 11.81
CA VAL A 117 0.87 0.41 11.82
C VAL A 117 0.43 -1.04 11.79
N GLN A 118 -0.63 -1.40 12.52
CA GLN A 118 -1.18 -2.76 12.53
C GLN A 118 -1.75 -3.17 11.16
N ILE A 119 -2.45 -2.27 10.47
CA ILE A 119 -2.90 -2.51 9.08
C ILE A 119 -1.71 -2.65 8.13
N MET A 120 -0.67 -1.82 8.28
CA MET A 120 0.57 -1.96 7.50
C MET A 120 1.22 -3.34 7.72
N LEU A 121 1.32 -3.80 8.98
CA LEU A 121 1.86 -5.11 9.31
C LEU A 121 1.00 -6.24 8.73
N ALA A 122 -0.33 -6.14 8.82
CA ALA A 122 -1.25 -7.12 8.24
C ALA A 122 -1.08 -7.21 6.71
N ALA A 123 -1.00 -6.07 6.02
CA ALA A 123 -0.74 -6.00 4.59
C ALA A 123 0.59 -6.68 4.22
N ARG A 124 1.67 -6.35 4.94
CA ARG A 124 2.99 -6.97 4.75
C ARG A 124 2.96 -8.48 5.00
N ALA A 125 2.26 -8.93 6.04
CA ALA A 125 2.14 -10.34 6.38
C ALA A 125 1.37 -11.15 5.32
N ALA A 126 0.44 -10.51 4.62
CA ALA A 126 -0.30 -11.08 3.50
C ALA A 126 0.43 -10.91 2.14
N GLY A 127 1.55 -10.19 2.10
CA GLY A 127 2.29 -9.93 0.87
C GLY A 127 1.68 -8.87 -0.05
N VAL A 128 0.74 -8.07 0.45
CA VAL A 128 0.07 -7.00 -0.32
C VAL A 128 0.65 -5.62 0.01
N LEU A 129 0.34 -4.63 -0.82
CA LEU A 129 0.87 -3.26 -0.67
C LEU A 129 0.24 -2.55 0.54
N PRO A 130 1.03 -2.11 1.54
CA PRO A 130 0.52 -1.26 2.61
C PRO A 130 0.38 0.19 2.13
N LEU A 131 -0.87 0.64 1.98
CA LEU A 131 -1.20 1.98 1.54
C LEU A 131 -1.70 2.82 2.73
N GLY A 132 -1.30 4.08 2.80
CA GLY A 132 -1.75 5.04 3.80
C GLY A 132 -0.62 5.75 4.54
N PHE A 133 -1.02 6.45 5.61
CA PHE A 133 -0.16 7.18 6.55
C PHE A 133 -0.90 7.37 7.88
N VAL A 134 -0.22 7.95 8.88
CA VAL A 134 -0.81 8.22 10.19
C VAL A 134 -1.42 9.64 10.23
N GLY A 135 -2.68 9.75 10.65
CA GLY A 135 -3.43 11.01 10.77
C GLY A 135 -4.47 11.21 9.66
N SER A 136 -5.28 12.25 9.76
CA SER A 136 -6.35 12.56 8.79
C SER A 136 -5.83 12.88 7.37
N ILE A 137 -6.53 12.34 6.37
CA ILE A 137 -6.38 12.69 4.94
C ILE A 137 -7.06 14.00 4.54
N ALA A 138 -7.98 14.50 5.36
CA ALA A 138 -8.67 15.77 5.14
C ALA A 138 -7.78 16.99 5.45
N GLU A 139 -6.75 16.82 6.27
CA GLU A 139 -5.79 17.88 6.63
C GLU A 139 -4.66 17.99 5.59
N TYR A 140 -4.96 18.56 4.42
CA TYR A 140 -3.98 18.74 3.32
C TYR A 140 -3.56 20.20 3.07
N ARG A 141 -4.19 21.17 3.76
CA ARG A 141 -3.91 22.60 3.54
C ARG A 141 -2.53 23.03 4.07
N ASP A 142 -2.03 22.33 5.08
CA ASP A 142 -0.67 22.51 5.59
C ASP A 142 0.24 21.49 4.91
N GLU A 143 0.92 21.94 3.86
CA GLU A 143 1.75 21.09 3.02
C GLU A 143 2.93 20.48 3.80
N GLU A 144 3.60 21.25 4.66
CA GLU A 144 4.75 20.75 5.42
C GLU A 144 4.31 19.71 6.47
N LYS A 145 3.16 19.93 7.12
CA LYS A 145 2.57 18.93 8.01
C LYS A 145 2.26 17.64 7.25
N PHE A 146 1.66 17.73 6.06
CA PHE A 146 1.40 16.57 5.22
C PHE A 146 2.70 15.87 4.78
N ARG A 147 3.71 16.64 4.35
CA ARG A 147 5.03 16.17 3.97
C ARG A 147 5.73 15.40 5.09
N SER A 148 5.69 15.93 6.31
CA SER A 148 6.19 15.26 7.52
C SER A 148 5.49 13.92 7.78
N ARG A 149 4.16 13.84 7.58
CA ARG A 149 3.39 12.59 7.69
C ARG A 149 3.79 11.56 6.63
N ILE A 150 3.98 11.99 5.38
CA ILE A 150 4.40 11.08 4.30
C ILE A 150 5.82 10.55 4.54
N ARG A 151 6.75 11.41 4.98
CA ARG A 151 8.09 10.97 5.44
C ARG A 151 8.01 9.95 6.57
N GLN A 152 7.11 10.17 7.53
CA GLN A 152 6.87 9.19 8.60
C GLN A 152 6.31 7.88 8.06
N ALA A 153 5.32 7.93 7.17
CA ALA A 153 4.70 6.75 6.57
C ALA A 153 5.72 5.89 5.82
N ARG A 154 6.58 6.51 5.01
CA ARG A 154 7.70 5.83 4.33
C ARG A 154 8.63 5.12 5.32
N ARG A 155 9.01 5.79 6.42
CA ARG A 155 9.85 5.19 7.47
C ARG A 155 9.16 4.04 8.20
N LEU A 156 7.84 4.09 8.37
CA LEU A 156 7.03 3.02 8.95
C LEU A 156 6.86 1.82 8.01
N GLY A 157 7.07 2.01 6.70
CA GLY A 157 7.04 0.94 5.71
C GLY A 157 5.82 0.95 4.77
N PHE A 158 5.03 2.03 4.78
CA PHE A 158 4.01 2.28 3.75
C PHE A 158 4.68 2.55 2.40
N VAL A 159 3.97 2.23 1.30
CA VAL A 159 4.51 2.32 -0.07
C VAL A 159 3.73 3.25 -0.99
N GLY A 160 2.71 3.91 -0.46
CA GLY A 160 1.81 4.80 -1.19
C GLY A 160 0.62 5.17 -0.34
N SER A 161 -0.30 5.95 -0.87
CA SER A 161 -1.55 6.33 -0.21
C SER A 161 -2.57 6.77 -1.25
N PHE A 162 -3.85 6.76 -0.89
CA PHE A 162 -4.85 7.53 -1.63
C PHE A 162 -4.63 9.03 -1.41
N CYS A 163 -5.07 9.81 -2.40
CA CYS A 163 -5.08 11.28 -2.39
C CYS A 163 -6.50 11.76 -2.69
N ILE A 164 -6.99 12.73 -1.90
CA ILE A 164 -8.28 13.40 -2.12
C ILE A 164 -8.11 14.79 -2.75
N HIS A 165 -6.87 15.28 -2.82
CA HIS A 165 -6.54 16.59 -3.37
C HIS A 165 -5.28 16.52 -4.26
N PRO A 166 -5.23 17.23 -5.40
CA PRO A 166 -4.07 17.22 -6.30
C PRO A 166 -2.72 17.55 -5.63
N LEU A 167 -2.71 18.47 -4.65
CA LEU A 167 -1.50 18.80 -3.88
C LEU A 167 -0.88 17.57 -3.18
N GLN A 168 -1.71 16.65 -2.70
CA GLN A 168 -1.22 15.45 -2.04
C GLN A 168 -0.48 14.53 -3.01
N VAL A 169 -0.87 14.52 -4.29
CA VAL A 169 -0.21 13.69 -5.32
C VAL A 169 1.25 14.10 -5.48
N ASN A 170 1.52 15.40 -5.58
CA ASN A 170 2.90 15.90 -5.71
C ASN A 170 3.74 15.56 -4.48
N VAL A 171 3.24 15.87 -3.28
CA VAL A 171 3.96 15.60 -2.03
C VAL A 171 4.18 14.09 -1.83
N LEU A 172 3.18 13.27 -2.12
CA LEU A 172 3.28 11.82 -2.00
C LEU A 172 4.36 11.26 -2.92
N ASN A 173 4.35 11.68 -4.19
CA ASN A 173 5.37 11.26 -5.16
C ASN A 173 6.76 11.73 -4.75
N GLU A 174 6.95 13.00 -4.38
CA GLU A 174 8.26 13.52 -3.97
C GLU A 174 8.85 12.78 -2.77
N GLU A 175 8.05 12.56 -1.71
CA GLU A 175 8.56 12.04 -0.44
C GLU A 175 8.66 10.51 -0.39
N MET A 176 7.85 9.80 -1.19
CA MET A 176 7.91 8.33 -1.29
C MET A 176 9.02 7.84 -2.22
N MET A 177 9.53 8.69 -3.12
CA MET A 177 10.59 8.33 -4.06
C MET A 177 11.96 8.22 -3.37
N PRO A 178 12.78 7.21 -3.73
CA PRO A 178 14.18 7.15 -3.30
C PRO A 178 14.95 8.40 -3.75
N THR A 179 15.75 8.97 -2.86
CA THR A 179 16.65 10.08 -3.19
C THR A 179 17.96 9.59 -3.77
N GLU A 180 18.64 10.40 -4.58
CA GLU A 180 19.96 10.06 -5.12
C GLU A 180 21.01 9.76 -4.03
N GLY A 181 20.91 10.43 -2.88
CA GLY A 181 21.76 10.15 -1.73
C GLY A 181 21.53 8.75 -1.16
N GLU A 182 20.27 8.34 -1.01
CA GLU A 182 19.93 6.99 -0.54
C GLU A 182 20.34 5.92 -1.55
N LEU A 183 20.16 6.16 -2.85
CA LEU A 183 20.59 5.24 -3.90
C LEU A 183 22.11 5.10 -3.94
N THR A 184 22.85 6.20 -3.81
CA THR A 184 24.31 6.19 -3.75
C THR A 184 24.81 5.40 -2.54
N ARG A 185 24.21 5.64 -1.37
CA ARG A 185 24.51 4.89 -0.15
C ARG A 185 24.17 3.40 -0.30
N ALA A 186 23.02 3.07 -0.89
CA ALA A 186 22.60 1.68 -1.10
C ALA A 186 23.58 0.93 -2.02
N ARG A 187 24.02 1.56 -3.12
CA ARG A 187 25.07 0.99 -4.01
C ARG A 187 26.37 0.73 -3.25
N ALA A 188 26.81 1.67 -2.41
CA ALA A 188 28.02 1.50 -1.60
C ALA A 188 27.90 0.36 -0.58
N ILE A 189 26.75 0.22 0.09
CA ILE A 189 26.46 -0.88 1.03
C ILE A 189 26.56 -2.23 0.32
N VAL A 190 25.92 -2.38 -0.84
CA VAL A 190 25.91 -3.63 -1.60
C VAL A 190 27.33 -3.98 -2.07
N ALA A 191 28.05 -3.01 -2.65
CA ALA A 191 29.41 -3.23 -3.12
C ALA A 191 30.37 -3.65 -1.99
N ALA A 192 30.30 -2.98 -0.83
CA ALA A 192 31.14 -3.32 0.32
C ALA A 192 30.84 -4.74 0.84
N TYR A 193 29.57 -5.14 0.86
CA TYR A 193 29.20 -6.49 1.28
C TYR A 193 29.68 -7.57 0.31
N ASP A 194 29.52 -7.35 -0.99
CA ASP A 194 29.93 -8.31 -2.01
C ASP A 194 31.44 -8.54 -2.01
N GLU A 195 32.24 -7.49 -1.81
CA GLU A 195 33.69 -7.61 -1.62
C GLU A 195 34.03 -8.48 -0.39
N ALA A 196 33.40 -8.20 0.75
CA ALA A 196 33.61 -8.94 1.98
C ALA A 196 33.20 -10.41 1.88
N LYS A 197 32.07 -10.68 1.21
CA LYS A 197 31.57 -12.03 0.96
C LYS A 197 32.53 -12.80 0.06
N GLY A 198 33.14 -12.15 -0.93
CA GLY A 198 34.22 -12.73 -1.74
C GLY A 198 35.47 -13.11 -0.93
N GLN A 199 35.69 -12.46 0.21
CA GLN A 199 36.76 -12.76 1.17
C GLN A 199 36.31 -13.76 2.27
N GLY A 200 35.12 -14.35 2.17
CA GLY A 200 34.57 -15.29 3.15
C GLY A 200 34.09 -14.64 4.46
N ARG A 201 33.86 -13.33 4.48
CA ARG A 201 33.35 -12.59 5.65
C ARG A 201 31.84 -12.36 5.52
N GLY A 202 31.07 -12.80 6.52
CA GLY A 202 29.60 -12.66 6.54
C GLY A 202 29.08 -11.34 7.13
N SER A 203 29.96 -10.54 7.74
CA SER A 203 29.66 -9.20 8.25
C SER A 203 30.91 -8.31 8.22
N ILE A 204 30.72 -7.02 8.00
CA ILE A 204 31.78 -6.01 8.00
C ILE A 204 31.35 -4.74 8.72
N GLU A 205 32.31 -3.88 9.04
CA GLU A 205 32.04 -2.52 9.47
C GLU A 205 32.02 -1.57 8.26
N PHE A 206 30.97 -0.76 8.15
CA PHE A 206 30.83 0.28 7.14
C PHE A 206 30.24 1.54 7.78
N GLU A 207 30.93 2.68 7.66
CA GLU A 207 30.58 3.95 8.32
C GLU A 207 30.32 3.83 9.83
N GLY A 208 31.14 3.05 10.54
CA GLY A 208 31.00 2.84 11.99
C GLY A 208 29.78 2.01 12.40
N LYS A 209 29.14 1.33 11.44
CA LYS A 209 28.02 0.41 11.68
C LYS A 209 28.35 -0.97 11.17
N MET A 210 27.87 -1.98 11.89
CA MET A 210 27.91 -3.35 11.41
C MET A 210 26.96 -3.47 10.22
N LEU A 211 27.46 -4.10 9.16
CA LEU A 211 26.76 -4.36 7.93
C LEU A 211 26.54 -5.86 7.84
N ASP A 212 25.27 -6.25 7.94
CA ASP A 212 24.78 -7.61 7.94
C ASP A 212 23.72 -7.81 6.83
N GLU A 213 23.28 -9.06 6.67
CA GLU A 213 22.35 -9.45 5.61
C GLU A 213 21.05 -8.60 5.58
N PRO A 214 20.37 -8.31 6.71
CA PRO A 214 19.21 -7.41 6.71
C PRO A 214 19.47 -6.00 6.14
N ILE A 215 20.62 -5.39 6.44
CA ILE A 215 20.98 -4.06 5.94
C ILE A 215 21.20 -4.10 4.42
N VAL A 216 21.91 -5.12 3.94
CA VAL A 216 22.20 -5.31 2.51
C VAL A 216 20.92 -5.60 1.72
N ARG A 217 20.04 -6.46 2.26
CA ARG A 217 18.74 -6.75 1.64
C ARG A 217 17.88 -5.50 1.52
N ARG A 218 17.87 -4.62 2.53
CA ARG A 218 17.15 -3.35 2.46
C ARG A 218 17.71 -2.43 1.39
N ALA A 219 19.04 -2.32 1.29
CA ALA A 219 19.70 -1.54 0.24
C ALA A 219 19.38 -2.09 -1.16
N THR A 220 19.45 -3.41 -1.33
CA THR A 220 19.10 -4.09 -2.59
C THR A 220 17.65 -3.84 -2.98
N GLN A 221 16.71 -3.95 -2.05
CA GLN A 221 15.29 -3.67 -2.27
C GLN A 221 15.05 -2.22 -2.73
N LEU A 222 15.79 -1.26 -2.16
CA LEU A 222 15.69 0.15 -2.56
C LEU A 222 16.16 0.35 -4.00
N LEU A 223 17.25 -0.29 -4.41
CA LEU A 223 17.75 -0.23 -5.80
C LEU A 223 16.76 -0.88 -6.77
N THR A 224 16.21 -2.05 -6.42
CA THR A 224 15.17 -2.71 -7.22
C THR A 224 13.93 -1.83 -7.39
N LEU A 225 13.52 -1.12 -6.33
CA LEU A 225 12.40 -0.18 -6.39
C LEU A 225 12.68 0.96 -7.36
N ALA A 226 13.86 1.58 -7.28
CA ALA A 226 14.25 2.67 -8.17
C ALA A 226 14.28 2.24 -9.65
N GLU A 227 14.79 1.05 -9.95
CA GLU A 227 14.78 0.49 -11.31
C GLU A 227 13.37 0.29 -11.86
N ARG A 228 12.41 -0.14 -11.02
CA ARG A 228 11.00 -0.30 -11.43
C ARG A 228 10.35 1.04 -11.77
N LEU A 229 10.62 2.06 -10.97
CA LEU A 229 10.04 3.40 -11.14
C LEU A 229 10.56 4.11 -12.39
N GLN A 230 11.80 3.85 -12.81
CA GLN A 230 12.38 4.39 -14.05
C GLN A 230 11.82 3.74 -15.33
N ARG A 231 11.08 2.64 -15.22
CA ARG A 231 10.46 1.93 -16.36
C ARG A 231 9.01 2.36 -16.62
N ILE A 232 8.44 3.19 -15.76
CA ILE A 232 7.09 3.79 -15.89
C ILE A 232 7.24 5.13 -16.60
#